data_AF-A0A8T6WLJ7-F1
#
_entry.id   AF-A0A8T6WLJ7-F1
#
_cell.length_a   1.000
_cell.length_b   1.000
_cell.length_c   1.000
_cell.angle_alpha   90.00
_cell.angle_beta   90.00
_cell.angle_gamma   90.00
#
_symmetry.space_group_name_H-M   'P 1'
#
loop_
_entity.id
_entity.type
_entity.pdbx_description
1 polymer ?
#
loop_
_entity_poly.entity_id
_entity_poly.type
_entity_poly.pdbx_seq_one_letter_code
_entity_poly.pdbx_strand_id
1 'polypeptide(L)'
;MAYYLIDGEAAPEGVKLIFYNPSTNTWKERVNRDCRPYLLVPHPLSQADQKAVDELDARTKIEEKIDLFTGQTINVTKIELTDSSSPRRASSRFEKAWEDRVPPILSYVYDRDLVFGGQHTIQEDHVEPVFQLSEEIEQRFMQEFSDLKKVDSEKFKLLKRWLALCSQPVPKISAERLGIDEAADPRQYQLAFMLSRVANLPVSQAFSNRQVSGWIRSILHNYLRRKNILIPTSRELRRGEEKRRVRGALT
;
A
#
# COMPACT_ATOMS: atom_id res chain seq x y z
N MET A 1 19.80 9.49 9.49
CA MET A 1 19.92 8.07 9.90
C MET A 1 18.75 7.31 9.29
N ALA A 2 18.99 6.10 8.75
CA ALA A 2 17.97 5.33 8.05
C ALA A 2 17.21 4.40 9.00
N TYR A 3 15.88 4.44 8.95
CA TYR A 3 14.96 3.59 9.69
C TYR A 3 14.21 2.69 8.72
N TYR A 4 14.01 1.42 9.05
CA TYR A 4 13.20 0.51 8.23
C TYR A 4 11.77 0.54 8.71
N LEU A 5 10.79 0.77 7.82
CA LEU A 5 9.39 0.59 8.16
C LEU A 5 9.08 -0.92 8.20
N ILE A 6 8.87 -1.47 9.40
CA ILE A 6 8.73 -2.92 9.59
C ILE A 6 7.26 -3.35 9.57
N ASP A 7 6.43 -2.65 10.32
CA ASP A 7 5.04 -3.01 10.54
C ASP A 7 4.18 -1.77 10.81
N GLY A 8 2.87 -1.96 10.89
CA GLY A 8 1.94 -0.95 11.34
C GLY A 8 0.65 -1.57 11.86
N GLU A 9 0.01 -0.87 12.77
CA GLU A 9 -1.25 -1.29 13.38
C GLU A 9 -2.28 -0.17 13.35
N ALA A 10 -3.55 -0.53 13.38
CA ALA A 10 -4.62 0.43 13.56
C ALA A 10 -4.57 0.92 15.01
N ALA A 11 -4.64 2.24 15.19
CA ALA A 11 -4.71 2.89 16.49
C ALA A 11 -6.10 3.53 16.67
N PRO A 12 -6.58 3.77 17.90
CA PRO A 12 -7.90 4.32 18.15
C PRO A 12 -8.21 5.66 17.45
N GLU A 13 -7.20 6.45 17.11
CA GLU A 13 -7.34 7.74 16.42
C GLU A 13 -6.50 7.80 15.13
N GLY A 14 -6.16 6.66 14.52
CA GLY A 14 -5.43 6.65 13.24
C GLY A 14 -4.58 5.41 13.00
N VAL A 15 -3.31 5.59 12.64
CA VAL A 15 -2.39 4.47 12.38
C VAL A 15 -1.10 4.64 13.15
N LYS A 16 -0.56 3.53 13.64
CA LYS A 16 0.77 3.47 14.26
C LYS A 16 1.71 2.75 13.31
N LEU A 17 2.78 3.43 12.91
CA LEU A 17 3.86 2.84 12.12
C LEU A 17 5.02 2.46 13.03
N ILE A 18 5.63 1.30 12.78
CA ILE A 18 6.69 0.73 13.58
C ILE A 18 7.96 0.67 12.74
N PHE A 19 8.98 1.40 13.20
CA PHE A 19 10.26 1.54 12.53
C PHE A 19 11.40 0.90 13.33
N TYR A 20 12.41 0.39 12.64
CA TYR A 20 13.62 -0.17 13.24
C TYR A 20 14.90 0.49 12.71
N ASN A 21 15.80 0.88 13.61
CA ASN A 21 17.13 1.39 13.27
C ASN A 21 18.20 0.33 13.59
N PRO A 22 18.86 -0.25 12.57
CA PRO A 22 19.87 -1.28 12.78
C PRO A 22 21.20 -0.74 13.33
N SER A 23 21.51 0.54 13.14
CA SER A 23 22.77 1.13 13.64
C SER A 23 22.77 1.28 15.15
N THR A 24 21.60 1.57 15.73
CA THR A 24 21.42 1.76 17.17
C THR A 24 20.69 0.60 17.83
N ASN A 25 20.20 -0.37 17.06
CA ASN A 25 19.32 -1.45 17.50
C ASN A 25 18.08 -0.95 18.27
N THR A 26 17.46 0.13 17.80
CA THR A 26 16.32 0.77 18.47
C THR A 26 15.07 0.75 17.61
N TRP A 27 13.92 0.62 18.27
CA TRP A 27 12.60 0.75 17.65
C TRP A 27 12.07 2.17 17.83
N LYS A 28 11.32 2.65 16.84
CA LYS A 28 10.63 3.94 16.88
C LYS A 28 9.20 3.74 16.41
N GLU A 29 8.25 4.11 17.25
CA GLU A 29 6.83 4.14 16.89
C GLU A 29 6.45 5.55 16.46
N ARG A 30 5.60 5.66 15.44
CA ARG A 30 5.03 6.93 15.00
C ARG A 30 3.53 6.77 14.84
N VAL A 31 2.77 7.37 15.74
CA VAL A 31 1.31 7.46 15.64
C VAL A 31 0.97 8.65 14.77
N ASN A 32 0.17 8.44 13.72
CA ASN A 32 -0.41 9.51 12.93
C ASN A 32 -1.91 9.53 13.13
N ARG A 33 -2.41 10.66 13.64
CA ARG A 33 -3.81 10.83 14.03
C ARG A 33 -4.69 11.48 12.95
N ASP A 34 -4.07 11.95 11.87
CA ASP A 34 -4.78 12.57 10.75
C ASP A 34 -5.22 11.52 9.71
N CYS A 35 -5.09 10.24 10.04
CA CYS A 35 -5.45 9.14 9.17
C CYS A 35 -6.83 8.60 9.48
N ARG A 36 -7.84 9.14 8.81
CA ARG A 36 -9.20 8.57 8.85
C ARG A 36 -9.34 7.47 7.79
N PRO A 37 -9.86 6.29 8.14
CA PRO A 37 -10.30 5.31 7.15
C PRO A 37 -11.31 5.96 6.20
N TYR A 38 -11.26 5.59 4.92
CA TYR A 38 -12.18 6.16 3.95
C TYR A 38 -12.54 5.16 2.85
N LEU A 39 -13.57 5.53 2.12
CA LEU A 39 -13.97 4.95 0.84
C LEU A 39 -14.29 6.09 -0.12
N LEU A 40 -14.35 5.78 -1.41
CA LEU A 40 -14.71 6.75 -2.45
C LEU A 40 -16.08 6.38 -3.03
N VAL A 41 -16.91 7.37 -3.31
CA VAL A 41 -18.21 7.19 -3.98
C VAL A 41 -18.34 8.15 -5.17
N PRO A 42 -19.29 7.91 -6.10
CA PRO A 42 -19.50 8.80 -7.23
C PRO A 42 -19.75 10.24 -6.78
N HIS A 43 -19.30 11.19 -7.60
CA HIS A 43 -19.67 12.59 -7.45
C HIS A 43 -20.51 13.04 -8.66
N PRO A 44 -21.59 13.81 -8.46
CA PRO A 44 -22.16 14.24 -7.17
C PRO A 44 -22.83 13.11 -6.38
N LEU A 45 -23.04 13.31 -5.08
CA LEU A 45 -23.76 12.36 -4.23
C LEU A 45 -25.23 12.28 -4.63
N SER A 46 -25.81 11.07 -4.63
CA SER A 46 -27.26 10.89 -4.72
C SER A 46 -27.94 11.29 -3.41
N GLN A 47 -29.26 11.45 -3.42
CA GLN A 47 -30.01 11.73 -2.18
C GLN A 47 -29.86 10.59 -1.15
N ALA A 48 -29.78 9.33 -1.63
CA ALA A 48 -29.58 8.16 -0.77
C ALA A 48 -28.17 8.15 -0.18
N ASP A 49 -27.15 8.43 -0.99
CA ASP A 49 -25.76 8.49 -0.54
C ASP A 49 -25.54 9.67 0.42
N GLN A 50 -26.17 10.83 0.20
CA GLN A 50 -26.12 11.95 1.14
C GLN A 50 -26.70 11.57 2.51
N LYS A 51 -27.84 10.88 2.53
CA LYS A 51 -28.42 10.38 3.78
C LYS A 51 -27.48 9.41 4.49
N ALA A 52 -26.79 8.54 3.74
CA ALA A 52 -25.81 7.61 4.30
C ALA A 52 -24.60 8.33 4.91
N VAL A 53 -24.15 9.44 4.31
CA VAL A 53 -23.11 10.32 4.89
C VAL A 53 -23.57 10.88 6.23
N ASP A 54 -24.78 11.44 6.28
CA ASP A 54 -25.33 12.07 7.49
C ASP A 54 -25.53 11.05 8.62
N GLU A 55 -26.06 9.86 8.31
CA GLU A 55 -26.24 8.77 9.28
C GLU A 55 -24.93 8.21 9.83
N LEU A 56 -23.83 8.33 9.07
CA LEU A 56 -22.49 7.89 9.46
C LEU A 56 -21.70 8.95 10.23
N ASP A 57 -22.19 10.19 10.31
CA ASP A 57 -21.43 11.36 10.77
C ASP A 57 -20.06 11.46 10.04
N ALA A 58 -20.07 11.18 8.73
CA ALA A 58 -18.88 11.10 7.92
C ALA A 58 -18.49 12.47 7.35
N ARG A 59 -17.18 12.73 7.25
CA ARG A 59 -16.68 13.92 6.56
C ARG A 59 -16.57 13.63 5.07
N THR A 60 -16.87 14.62 4.24
CA THR A 60 -16.78 14.49 2.79
C THR A 60 -15.79 15.48 2.21
N LYS A 61 -15.09 15.04 1.17
CA LYS A 61 -14.18 15.86 0.39
C LYS A 61 -14.25 15.46 -1.07
N ILE A 62 -14.34 16.43 -1.97
CA ILE A 62 -14.27 16.15 -3.41
C ILE A 62 -12.80 15.97 -3.79
N GLU A 63 -12.50 14.90 -4.53
CA GLU A 63 -11.16 14.63 -5.05
C GLU A 63 -11.23 14.22 -6.52
N GLU A 64 -10.19 14.58 -7.28
CA GLU A 64 -10.00 14.11 -8.65
C GLU A 64 -9.22 12.80 -8.64
N LYS A 65 -9.68 11.84 -9.44
CA LYS A 65 -9.00 10.56 -9.69
C LYS A 65 -8.92 10.27 -11.17
N ILE A 66 -7.92 9.52 -11.59
CA ILE A 66 -7.84 8.99 -12.96
C ILE A 66 -8.64 7.68 -13.00
N ASP A 67 -9.60 7.56 -13.90
CA ASP A 67 -10.27 6.29 -14.17
C ASP A 67 -9.30 5.34 -14.90
N LEU A 68 -9.16 4.12 -14.36
CA LEU A 68 -8.16 3.16 -14.86
C LEU A 68 -8.38 2.76 -16.33
N PHE A 69 -9.62 2.67 -16.79
CA PHE A 69 -9.93 2.09 -18.10
C PHE A 69 -9.95 3.13 -19.21
N THR A 70 -10.38 4.35 -18.89
CA THR A 70 -10.51 5.46 -19.84
C THR A 70 -9.33 6.42 -19.80
N GLY A 71 -8.57 6.44 -18.69
CA GLY A 71 -7.50 7.41 -18.45
C GLY A 71 -8.01 8.83 -18.19
N GLN A 72 -9.33 9.03 -18.09
CA GLN A 72 -9.93 10.34 -17.86
C GLN A 72 -9.92 10.70 -16.38
N THR A 73 -9.76 11.98 -16.09
CA THR A 73 -9.98 12.50 -14.74
C THR A 73 -11.47 12.52 -14.42
N ILE A 74 -11.85 11.94 -13.28
CA ILE A 74 -13.21 11.92 -12.75
C ILE A 74 -13.22 12.52 -11.35
N ASN A 75 -14.33 13.17 -11.00
CA ASN A 75 -14.58 13.62 -9.63
C ASN A 75 -15.19 12.48 -8.83
N VAL A 76 -14.67 12.28 -7.63
CA VAL A 76 -15.22 11.35 -6.63
C VAL A 76 -15.42 12.09 -5.32
N THR A 77 -16.37 11.61 -4.53
CA THR A 77 -16.54 12.10 -3.16
C THR A 77 -15.85 11.12 -2.22
N LYS A 78 -14.81 11.59 -1.53
CA LYS A 78 -14.12 10.85 -0.48
C LYS A 78 -14.92 10.95 0.81
N ILE A 79 -15.28 9.79 1.36
CA ILE A 79 -16.05 9.65 2.60
C ILE A 79 -15.08 9.22 3.70
N GLU A 80 -14.67 10.16 4.54
CA GLU A 80 -13.80 9.92 5.69
C GLU A 80 -14.63 9.54 6.91
N LEU A 81 -14.39 8.32 7.39
CA LEU A 81 -15.15 7.71 8.47
C LEU A 81 -14.60 8.10 9.84
N THR A 82 -15.44 7.93 10.85
CA THR A 82 -15.03 7.96 12.26
C THR A 82 -14.21 6.72 12.60
N ASP A 83 -13.34 6.81 13.61
CA ASP A 83 -12.25 5.84 13.84
C ASP A 83 -12.71 4.40 14.15
N SER A 84 -13.97 4.21 14.54
CA SER A 84 -14.56 2.89 14.80
C SER A 84 -15.20 2.23 13.57
N SER A 85 -15.38 2.97 12.47
CA SER A 85 -16.15 2.53 11.30
C SER A 85 -15.25 1.91 10.23
N SER A 86 -15.51 0.63 9.92
CA SER A 86 -14.83 -0.08 8.84
C SER A 86 -15.32 0.40 7.47
N PRO A 87 -14.44 0.81 6.54
CA PRO A 87 -14.82 1.17 5.17
C PRO A 87 -15.68 0.11 4.48
N ARG A 88 -15.34 -1.16 4.68
CA ARG A 88 -16.07 -2.30 4.13
C ARG A 88 -17.48 -2.47 4.69
N ARG A 89 -17.71 -2.05 5.93
CA ARG A 89 -19.07 -2.06 6.53
C ARG A 89 -19.85 -0.83 6.10
N ALA A 90 -19.21 0.32 6.01
CA ALA A 90 -19.84 1.55 5.56
C ALA A 90 -20.28 1.47 4.08
N SER A 91 -19.50 0.80 3.24
CA SER A 91 -19.74 0.70 1.80
C SER A 91 -21.09 0.08 1.42
N SER A 92 -21.71 -0.72 2.30
CA SER A 92 -23.03 -1.31 2.02
C SER A 92 -24.18 -0.30 2.12
N ARG A 93 -23.93 0.90 2.67
CA ARG A 93 -24.91 1.99 2.73
C ARG A 93 -24.95 2.85 1.46
N PHE A 94 -23.94 2.72 0.60
CA PHE A 94 -23.80 3.51 -0.61
C PHE A 94 -24.17 2.69 -1.85
N GLU A 95 -24.71 3.34 -2.87
CA GLU A 95 -25.08 2.70 -4.14
C GLU A 95 -23.85 2.10 -4.84
N LYS A 96 -22.73 2.83 -4.80
CA LYS A 96 -21.45 2.42 -5.32
C LYS A 96 -20.33 2.96 -4.45
N ALA A 97 -19.39 2.08 -4.11
CA ALA A 97 -18.20 2.44 -3.38
C ALA A 97 -16.96 1.82 -4.04
N TRP A 98 -15.88 2.59 -4.04
CA TRP A 98 -14.53 2.16 -4.38
C TRP A 98 -13.63 2.21 -3.14
N GLU A 99 -12.52 1.48 -3.20
CA GLU A 99 -11.46 1.47 -2.19
C GLU A 99 -11.88 0.99 -0.78
N ASP A 100 -13.11 0.50 -0.60
CA ASP A 100 -13.69 -0.04 0.65
C ASP A 100 -12.93 -1.26 1.22
N ARG A 101 -12.09 -1.88 0.40
CA ARG A 101 -11.32 -3.09 0.74
C ARG A 101 -9.84 -2.85 0.96
N VAL A 102 -9.38 -1.60 0.89
CA VAL A 102 -7.99 -1.26 1.22
C VAL A 102 -7.89 -1.17 2.76
N PRO A 103 -7.07 -2.01 3.41
CA PRO A 103 -6.88 -1.92 4.86
C PRO A 103 -6.38 -0.53 5.28
N PRO A 104 -6.82 0.04 6.42
CA PRO A 104 -6.47 1.41 6.81
C PRO A 104 -4.96 1.69 6.85
N ILE A 105 -4.17 0.78 7.40
CA ILE A 105 -2.71 0.89 7.46
C ILE A 105 -2.11 0.97 6.05
N LEU A 106 -2.53 0.07 5.15
CA LEU A 106 -2.08 0.06 3.76
C LEU A 106 -2.53 1.32 3.02
N SER A 107 -3.76 1.77 3.26
CA SER A 107 -4.30 3.02 2.71
C SER A 107 -3.40 4.21 3.05
N TYR A 108 -3.04 4.37 4.33
CA TYR A 108 -2.15 5.42 4.80
C TYR A 108 -0.76 5.36 4.17
N VAL A 109 -0.18 4.15 4.14
CA VAL A 109 1.16 3.90 3.60
C VAL A 109 1.20 4.22 2.11
N TYR A 110 0.15 3.84 1.35
CA TYR A 110 0.08 4.11 -0.08
C TYR A 110 -0.12 5.60 -0.39
N ASP A 111 -0.97 6.28 0.39
CA ASP A 111 -1.23 7.72 0.23
C ASP A 111 0.02 8.58 0.49
N ARG A 112 0.98 8.08 1.28
CA ARG A 112 2.22 8.79 1.63
C ARG A 112 3.48 8.25 0.95
N ASP A 113 3.31 7.37 -0.05
CA ASP A 113 4.40 6.68 -0.74
C ASP A 113 5.40 5.96 0.19
N LEU A 114 4.95 5.54 1.38
CA LEU A 114 5.76 4.78 2.32
C LEU A 114 5.89 3.32 1.87
N VAL A 115 6.93 2.63 2.35
CA VAL A 115 7.28 1.29 1.86
C VAL A 115 7.70 0.37 2.99
N PHE A 116 6.93 -0.68 3.26
CA PHE A 116 7.35 -1.70 4.22
C PHE A 116 8.64 -2.43 3.78
N GLY A 117 9.46 -2.80 4.75
CA GLY A 117 10.78 -3.42 4.56
C GLY A 117 11.85 -2.50 3.93
N GLY A 118 11.47 -1.29 3.51
CA GLY A 118 12.37 -0.29 2.94
C GLY A 118 12.90 0.70 3.98
N GLN A 119 14.01 1.36 3.67
CA GLN A 119 14.60 2.43 4.47
C GLN A 119 13.88 3.77 4.28
N HIS A 120 13.82 4.55 5.35
CA HIS A 120 13.24 5.89 5.43
C HIS A 120 14.15 6.83 6.21
N THR A 121 14.14 8.09 5.79
CA THR A 121 14.62 9.19 6.62
C THR A 121 13.44 9.71 7.45
N ILE A 122 13.60 9.74 8.77
CA ILE A 122 12.59 10.26 9.69
C ILE A 122 13.06 11.60 10.23
N GLN A 123 12.32 12.66 9.89
CA GLN A 123 12.41 13.98 10.49
C GLN A 123 11.20 14.22 11.41
N GLU A 124 11.16 15.32 12.16
CA GLU A 124 10.11 15.59 13.16
C GLU A 124 8.71 15.46 12.56
N ASP A 125 8.45 16.08 11.40
CA ASP A 125 7.11 16.11 10.79
C ASP A 125 6.97 15.20 9.56
N HIS A 126 8.08 14.67 9.04
CA HIS A 126 8.08 13.99 7.76
C HIS A 126 8.82 12.65 7.76
N VAL A 127 8.35 11.72 6.93
CA VAL A 127 8.96 10.42 6.70
C VAL A 127 9.07 10.21 5.19
N GLU A 128 10.30 10.06 4.70
CA GLU A 128 10.55 9.87 3.26
C GLU A 128 11.23 8.53 2.99
N PRO A 129 10.76 7.75 2.01
CA PRO A 129 11.46 6.55 1.57
C PRO A 129 12.78 6.89 0.88
N VAL A 130 13.79 6.06 1.11
CA VAL A 130 15.09 6.14 0.46
C VAL A 130 15.10 5.23 -0.78
N PHE A 131 15.46 5.77 -1.94
CA PHE A 131 15.59 5.02 -3.21
C PHE A 131 17.00 5.13 -3.83
N GLN A 132 18.00 5.39 -3.00
CA GLN A 132 19.38 5.55 -3.46
C GLN A 132 19.93 4.22 -3.98
N LEU A 133 20.55 4.26 -5.16
CA LEU A 133 21.32 3.18 -5.76
C LEU A 133 22.81 3.54 -5.74
N SER A 134 23.68 2.53 -5.69
CA SER A 134 25.09 2.75 -6.01
C SER A 134 25.24 3.04 -7.50
N GLU A 135 26.27 3.79 -7.87
CA GLU A 135 26.56 4.12 -9.25
C GLU A 135 26.70 2.86 -10.12
N GLU A 136 27.36 1.81 -9.60
CA GLU A 136 27.51 0.53 -10.29
C GLU A 136 26.16 -0.13 -10.63
N ILE A 137 25.23 -0.20 -9.66
CA ILE A 137 23.91 -0.81 -9.89
C ILE A 137 23.09 0.04 -10.86
N GLU A 138 23.17 1.37 -10.73
CA GLU A 138 22.47 2.28 -11.63
C GLU A 138 22.97 2.15 -13.08
N GLN A 139 24.29 2.11 -13.29
CA GLN A 139 24.87 1.92 -14.62
C GLN A 139 24.42 0.59 -15.25
N ARG A 140 24.48 -0.52 -14.50
CA ARG A 140 24.02 -1.83 -14.98
C ARG A 140 22.52 -1.82 -15.32
N PHE A 141 21.70 -1.18 -14.49
CA PHE A 141 20.27 -1.06 -14.78
C PHE A 141 20.01 -0.28 -16.07
N MET A 142 20.76 0.80 -16.31
CA MET A 142 20.62 1.59 -17.53
C MET A 142 21.08 0.82 -18.78
N GLN A 143 22.14 0.02 -18.69
CA GLN A 143 22.59 -0.83 -19.79
C GLN A 143 21.49 -1.84 -20.20
N GLU A 144 20.84 -2.48 -19.25
CA GLU A 144 19.85 -3.53 -19.51
C GLU A 144 18.46 -2.98 -19.89
N PHE A 145 18.03 -1.85 -19.29
CA PHE A 145 16.64 -1.40 -19.37
C PHE A 145 16.44 -0.03 -20.04
N SER A 146 17.48 0.61 -20.58
CA SER A 146 17.35 1.94 -21.20
C SER A 146 16.32 1.98 -22.34
N ASP A 147 16.24 0.94 -23.17
CA ASP A 147 15.25 0.90 -24.26
C ASP A 147 13.82 0.72 -23.76
N LEU A 148 13.63 0.03 -22.62
CA LEU A 148 12.32 -0.08 -21.99
C LEU A 148 11.77 1.29 -21.60
N LYS A 149 12.62 2.27 -21.26
CA LYS A 149 12.18 3.63 -20.96
C LYS A 149 11.41 4.28 -22.12
N LYS A 150 11.75 3.94 -23.37
CA LYS A 150 11.09 4.46 -24.58
C LYS A 150 9.79 3.70 -24.88
N VAL A 151 9.78 2.40 -24.65
CA VAL A 151 8.63 1.52 -24.93
C VAL A 151 7.55 1.63 -23.84
N ASP A 152 7.96 1.61 -22.58
CA ASP A 152 7.09 1.64 -21.40
C ASP A 152 7.81 2.33 -20.23
N SER A 153 7.69 3.66 -20.21
CA SER A 153 8.32 4.48 -19.19
C SER A 153 7.83 4.18 -17.76
N GLU A 154 6.62 3.68 -17.61
CA GLU A 154 6.04 3.39 -16.30
C GLU A 154 6.55 2.07 -15.74
N LYS A 155 6.63 1.02 -16.58
CA LYS A 155 7.30 -0.22 -16.21
C LYS A 155 8.78 0.01 -15.89
N PHE A 156 9.46 0.86 -16.66
CA PHE A 156 10.85 1.25 -16.37
C PHE A 156 10.98 1.89 -14.98
N LYS A 157 10.13 2.86 -14.64
CA LYS A 157 10.11 3.51 -13.32
C LYS A 157 9.81 2.51 -12.19
N LEU A 158 8.87 1.59 -12.42
CA LEU A 158 8.52 0.56 -11.45
C LEU A 158 9.69 -0.41 -11.18
N LEU A 159 10.35 -0.89 -12.23
CA LEU A 159 11.54 -1.74 -12.12
C LEU A 159 12.68 -1.03 -11.38
N LYS A 160 12.96 0.24 -11.72
CA LYS A 160 13.99 1.02 -11.04
C LYS A 160 13.69 1.16 -9.55
N ARG A 161 12.43 1.43 -9.20
CA ARG A 161 11.99 1.54 -7.80
C ARG A 161 12.19 0.22 -7.05
N TRP A 162 11.75 -0.89 -7.62
CA TRP A 162 11.93 -2.20 -6.98
C TRP A 162 13.41 -2.54 -6.85
N LEU A 163 14.23 -2.28 -7.86
CA LEU A 163 15.67 -2.48 -7.77
C LEU A 163 16.28 -1.68 -6.62
N ALA A 164 15.91 -0.39 -6.48
CA ALA A 164 16.37 0.45 -5.38
C ALA A 164 16.01 -0.14 -4.00
N LEU A 165 14.76 -0.57 -3.82
CA LEU A 165 14.32 -1.18 -2.56
C LEU A 165 15.01 -2.53 -2.31
N CYS A 166 15.07 -3.40 -3.31
CA CYS A 166 15.64 -4.73 -3.21
C CYS A 166 17.16 -4.72 -3.02
N SER A 167 17.85 -3.66 -3.47
CA SER A 167 19.29 -3.49 -3.26
C SER A 167 19.65 -3.02 -1.85
N GLN A 168 18.67 -2.60 -1.04
CA GLN A 168 18.93 -2.20 0.35
C GLN A 168 19.33 -3.43 1.19
N PRO A 169 20.25 -3.26 2.16
CA PRO A 169 20.58 -4.34 3.07
C PRO A 169 19.34 -4.78 3.85
N VAL A 170 19.30 -6.06 4.22
CA VAL A 170 18.26 -6.61 5.09
C VAL A 170 18.72 -6.43 6.54
N PRO A 171 17.98 -5.71 7.40
CA PRO A 171 18.36 -5.54 8.80
C PRO A 171 18.30 -6.88 9.53
N LYS A 172 19.14 -7.06 10.56
CA LYS A 172 19.08 -8.24 11.42
C LYS A 172 18.13 -7.96 12.59
N ILE A 173 16.92 -8.50 12.53
CA ILE A 173 15.90 -8.41 13.57
C ILE A 173 15.61 -9.83 14.06
N SER A 174 15.45 -10.02 15.37
CA SER A 174 15.07 -11.34 15.92
C SER A 174 13.70 -11.78 15.39
N ALA A 175 13.54 -13.09 15.17
CA ALA A 175 12.30 -13.65 14.62
C ALA A 175 11.08 -13.35 15.52
N GLU A 176 11.25 -13.47 16.84
CA GLU A 176 10.24 -13.15 17.85
C GLU A 176 9.65 -11.75 17.66
N ARG A 177 10.50 -10.74 17.41
CA ARG A 177 10.09 -9.34 17.22
C ARG A 177 9.27 -9.11 15.97
N LEU A 178 9.34 -10.01 15.00
CA LEU A 178 8.55 -9.98 13.78
C LEU A 178 7.31 -10.89 13.87
N GLY A 179 7.07 -11.53 15.01
CA GLY A 179 6.03 -12.54 15.17
C GLY A 179 6.31 -13.81 14.36
N ILE A 180 7.58 -14.12 14.13
CA ILE A 180 8.05 -15.25 13.34
C ILE A 180 8.64 -16.30 14.29
N ASP A 181 8.40 -17.59 13.99
CA ASP A 181 9.02 -18.72 14.69
C ASP A 181 10.55 -18.74 14.47
N GLU A 182 11.33 -18.93 15.53
CA GLU A 182 12.81 -18.96 15.48
C GLU A 182 13.35 -20.07 14.55
N ALA A 183 12.56 -21.09 14.23
CA ALA A 183 12.91 -22.12 13.25
C ALA A 183 12.90 -21.64 11.78
N ALA A 184 12.61 -20.37 11.52
CA ALA A 184 12.58 -19.81 10.16
C ALA A 184 13.96 -19.83 9.49
N ASP A 185 14.02 -20.46 8.30
CA ASP A 185 15.22 -20.49 7.45
C ASP A 185 15.66 -19.04 7.09
N PRO A 186 16.96 -18.70 7.21
CA PRO A 186 17.52 -17.42 6.77
C PRO A 186 17.07 -16.97 5.37
N ARG A 187 16.81 -17.91 4.44
CA ARG A 187 16.28 -17.58 3.11
C ARG A 187 14.85 -17.07 3.15
N GLN A 188 14.00 -17.63 4.02
CA GLN A 188 12.62 -17.17 4.20
C GLN A 188 12.59 -15.76 4.78
N TYR A 189 13.51 -15.46 5.69
CA TYR A 189 13.68 -14.11 6.23
C TYR A 189 14.03 -13.10 5.13
N GLN A 190 15.02 -13.39 4.28
CA GLN A 190 15.37 -12.53 3.15
C GLN A 190 14.21 -12.38 2.17
N LEU A 191 13.51 -13.48 1.86
CA LEU A 191 12.36 -13.47 0.97
C LEU A 191 11.23 -12.60 1.52
N ALA A 192 10.96 -12.63 2.83
CA ALA A 192 9.94 -11.81 3.46
C ALA A 192 10.23 -10.32 3.30
N PHE A 193 11.48 -9.88 3.45
CA PHE A 193 11.86 -8.48 3.20
C PHE A 193 11.73 -8.10 1.74
N MET A 194 12.17 -8.96 0.83
CA MET A 194 12.05 -8.71 -0.62
C MET A 194 10.59 -8.59 -1.04
N LEU A 195 9.75 -9.50 -0.55
CA LEU A 195 8.32 -9.50 -0.81
C LEU A 195 7.64 -8.30 -0.16
N SER A 196 7.98 -7.96 1.08
CA SER A 196 7.49 -6.78 1.79
C SER A 196 7.75 -5.51 0.99
N ARG A 197 8.97 -5.35 0.45
CA ARG A 197 9.37 -4.20 -0.39
C ARG A 197 8.61 -4.11 -1.70
N VAL A 198 8.45 -5.24 -2.39
CA VAL A 198 7.79 -5.28 -3.72
C VAL A 198 6.27 -5.15 -3.59
N ALA A 199 5.67 -5.94 -2.70
CA ALA A 199 4.23 -5.95 -2.47
C ALA A 199 3.73 -4.82 -1.56
N ASN A 200 4.64 -4.11 -0.89
CA ASN A 200 4.35 -3.09 0.10
C ASN A 200 3.41 -3.59 1.20
N LEU A 201 3.81 -4.69 1.84
CA LEU A 201 3.11 -5.31 2.98
C LEU A 201 4.02 -5.30 4.20
N PRO A 202 3.48 -5.18 5.43
CA PRO A 202 4.25 -5.40 6.65
C PRO A 202 5.14 -6.64 6.59
N VAL A 203 6.34 -6.59 7.17
CA VAL A 203 7.30 -7.70 7.08
C VAL A 203 6.73 -8.98 7.71
N SER A 204 6.05 -8.84 8.84
CA SER A 204 5.31 -9.93 9.52
C SER A 204 4.24 -10.55 8.62
N GLN A 205 3.50 -9.72 7.89
CA GLN A 205 2.48 -10.15 6.94
C GLN A 205 3.09 -10.79 5.70
N ALA A 206 4.18 -10.25 5.16
CA ALA A 206 4.89 -10.82 4.01
C ALA A 206 5.46 -12.21 4.33
N PHE A 207 5.85 -12.45 5.58
CA PHE A 207 6.30 -13.76 6.03
C PHE A 207 5.16 -14.77 6.15
N SER A 208 4.04 -14.37 6.76
CA SER A 208 2.90 -15.26 7.04
C SER A 208 1.96 -15.48 5.85
N ASN A 209 1.79 -14.49 4.98
CA ASN A 209 0.87 -14.54 3.85
C ASN A 209 1.50 -15.29 2.68
N ARG A 210 1.01 -16.50 2.40
CA ARG A 210 1.44 -17.34 1.26
C ARG A 210 0.56 -17.18 0.00
N GLN A 211 -0.44 -16.29 0.03
CA GLN A 211 -1.36 -16.11 -1.09
C GLN A 211 -0.80 -15.10 -2.10
N VAL A 212 -0.33 -15.61 -3.24
CA VAL A 212 0.15 -14.79 -4.38
C VAL A 212 -0.87 -13.73 -4.80
N SER A 213 -2.17 -14.04 -4.73
CA SER A 213 -3.24 -13.09 -5.07
C SER A 213 -3.29 -11.88 -4.14
N GLY A 214 -2.92 -12.04 -2.87
CA GLY A 214 -2.79 -10.95 -1.91
C GLY A 214 -1.62 -10.04 -2.26
N TRP A 215 -0.49 -10.62 -2.64
CA TRP A 215 0.70 -9.86 -3.05
C TRP A 215 0.44 -9.05 -4.31
N ILE A 216 -0.11 -9.69 -5.36
CA ILE A 216 -0.46 -9.01 -6.62
C ILE A 216 -1.41 -7.85 -6.36
N ARG A 217 -2.46 -8.07 -5.55
CA ARG A 217 -3.41 -7.01 -5.20
C ARG A 217 -2.71 -5.84 -4.52
N SER A 218 -1.81 -6.12 -3.59
CA SER A 218 -1.07 -5.11 -2.85
C SER A 218 -0.15 -4.28 -3.76
N ILE A 219 0.58 -4.95 -4.66
CA ILE A 219 1.40 -4.31 -5.70
C ILE A 219 0.55 -3.35 -6.54
N LEU A 220 -0.58 -3.83 -7.06
CA LEU A 220 -1.45 -3.05 -7.92
C LEU A 220 -2.07 -1.86 -7.17
N HIS A 221 -2.60 -2.09 -5.96
CA HIS A 221 -3.16 -1.00 -5.16
C HIS A 221 -2.11 0.08 -4.87
N ASN A 222 -0.91 -0.30 -4.43
CA ASN A 222 0.17 0.65 -4.19
C ASN A 222 0.52 1.46 -5.45
N TYR A 223 0.64 0.80 -6.60
CA TYR A 223 0.89 1.49 -7.87
C TYR A 223 -0.22 2.48 -8.23
N LEU A 224 -1.48 2.04 -8.19
CA LEU A 224 -2.64 2.87 -8.58
C LEU A 224 -2.76 4.10 -7.67
N ARG A 225 -2.60 3.93 -6.36
CA ARG A 225 -2.70 5.03 -5.37
C ARG A 225 -1.62 6.07 -5.59
N ARG A 226 -0.37 5.66 -5.78
CA ARG A 226 0.76 6.57 -6.08
C ARG A 226 0.59 7.34 -7.39
N LYS A 227 -0.20 6.81 -8.33
CA LYS A 227 -0.51 7.43 -9.61
C LYS A 227 -1.83 8.20 -9.60
N ASN A 228 -2.48 8.30 -8.44
CA ASN A 228 -3.81 8.89 -8.29
C ASN A 228 -4.88 8.27 -9.21
N ILE A 229 -4.72 6.98 -9.52
CA ILE A 229 -5.66 6.19 -10.31
C ILE A 229 -6.65 5.54 -9.34
N LEU A 230 -7.94 5.67 -9.62
CA LEU A 230 -9.01 5.05 -8.84
C LEU A 230 -8.85 3.54 -8.88
N ILE A 231 -8.82 2.89 -7.71
CA ILE A 231 -8.80 1.42 -7.67
C ILE A 231 -10.20 0.92 -8.10
N PRO A 232 -10.30 0.20 -9.24
CA PRO A 232 -11.60 -0.27 -9.72
C PRO A 232 -12.18 -1.32 -8.77
N THR A 233 -13.50 -1.37 -8.72
CA THR A 233 -14.21 -2.44 -8.02
C THR A 233 -13.94 -3.79 -8.70
N SER A 234 -14.14 -4.87 -7.94
CA SER A 234 -14.06 -6.21 -8.49
C SER A 234 -15.06 -6.45 -9.64
N ARG A 235 -16.20 -5.74 -9.64
CA ARG A 235 -17.20 -5.82 -10.72
C ARG A 235 -16.69 -5.16 -12.01
N GLU A 236 -16.07 -3.99 -11.89
CA GLU A 236 -15.49 -3.27 -13.03
C GLU A 236 -14.31 -4.02 -13.64
N LEU A 237 -13.42 -4.59 -12.81
CA LEU A 237 -12.32 -5.43 -13.28
C LEU A 237 -12.78 -6.64 -14.10
N ARG A 238 -13.96 -7.19 -13.81
CA ARG A 238 -14.53 -8.31 -14.58
C ARG A 238 -15.17 -7.90 -15.90
N ARG A 239 -15.46 -6.61 -16.12
CA ARG A 239 -16.07 -6.10 -17.36
C ARG A 239 -17.29 -6.90 -17.85
N GLY A 240 -18.14 -7.34 -16.93
CA GLY A 240 -19.36 -8.12 -17.23
C GLY A 240 -19.17 -9.63 -17.20
N GLU A 241 -17.95 -10.14 -17.01
CA GLU A 241 -17.71 -11.57 -16.84
C GLU A 241 -18.13 -12.08 -15.45
N GLU A 242 -18.55 -13.34 -15.40
CA GLU A 242 -18.82 -14.04 -14.15
C GLU A 242 -17.55 -14.33 -13.36
N LYS A 243 -17.69 -14.51 -12.04
CA LYS A 243 -16.56 -14.83 -11.17
C LYS A 243 -16.07 -16.26 -11.45
N ARG A 244 -15.02 -16.38 -12.26
CA ARG A 244 -14.32 -17.65 -12.46
C ARG A 244 -13.41 -17.93 -11.25
N ARG A 245 -13.53 -19.13 -10.69
CA ARG A 245 -12.53 -19.68 -9.77
C ARG A 245 -11.73 -20.72 -10.55
N VAL A 246 -10.41 -20.54 -10.62
CA VAL A 246 -9.54 -21.60 -11.13
C VAL A 246 -9.42 -22.66 -10.03
N ARG A 247 -9.97 -23.86 -10.26
CA ARG A 247 -9.76 -24.99 -9.35
C ARG A 247 -8.25 -25.27 -9.26
N GLY A 248 -7.71 -25.31 -8.05
CA GLY A 248 -6.28 -25.56 -7.82
C GLY A 248 -5.39 -24.32 -7.68
N ALA A 249 -5.92 -23.11 -7.88
CA ALA A 249 -5.23 -21.91 -7.41
C ALA A 249 -5.30 -21.89 -5.88
N LEU A 250 -4.16 -22.12 -5.22
CA LEU A 250 -3.99 -22.03 -3.77
C LEU A 250 -4.48 -20.66 -3.29
N THR A 251 -5.69 -20.62 -2.74
CA THR A 251 -6.18 -19.56 -1.86
C THR A 251 -6.14 -20.09 -0.45
#